data_AF-A0A2V8MK52-F1
#
_entry.id   AF-A0A2V8MK52-F1
#
_cell.length_a   1.000
_cell.length_b   1.000
_cell.length_c   1.000
_cell.angle_alpha   90.00
_cell.angle_beta   90.00
_cell.angle_gamma   90.00
#
_symmetry.space_group_name_H-M   'P 1'
#
loop_
_entity.id
_entity.type
_entity.pdbx_description
1 polymer ?
#
loop_
_entity_poly.entity_id
_entity_poly.type
_entity_poly.pdbx_seq_one_letter_code
_entity_poly.pdbx_strand_id
1 'polypeptide(L)' 'MSSNAVRSDGTIIQTASYSDSSTFTVVVLNPATGKAQRITWPFFLDTDFAGWTASGQIVAFTGKMNATIWRLRPVIKQ' A
#
# COMPACT_ATOMS: atom_id res chain seq x y z
N MET A 1 -11.85 1.52 0.38
CA MET A 1 -11.25 2.47 -0.59
C MET A 1 -11.64 3.88 -0.17
N SER A 2 -10.76 4.86 -0.34
CA SER A 2 -11.09 6.26 -0.05
C SER A 2 -12.08 6.81 -1.09
N SER A 3 -12.91 7.78 -0.70
CA SER A 3 -13.87 8.42 -1.62
C SER A 3 -13.19 9.25 -2.71
N ASN A 4 -11.91 9.60 -2.52
CA ASN A 4 -11.05 10.37 -3.42
C ASN A 4 -9.95 9.49 -4.06
N ALA A 5 -10.25 8.22 -4.33
CA ALA A 5 -9.30 7.29 -4.94
C ALA A 5 -9.02 7.59 -6.43
N VAL A 6 -9.90 8.31 -7.12
CA VAL A 6 -9.76 8.64 -8.54
C VAL A 6 -9.48 10.13 -8.69
N ARG A 7 -8.36 10.48 -9.34
CA ARG A 7 -8.02 11.86 -9.67
C ARG A 7 -8.82 12.33 -10.89
N SER A 8 -8.92 13.64 -11.10
CA SER A 8 -9.64 14.25 -12.23
C SER A 8 -9.17 13.80 -13.61
N ASP A 9 -7.93 13.31 -13.75
CA ASP A 9 -7.40 12.75 -14.99
C ASP A 9 -7.62 11.23 -15.14
N GLY A 10 -8.40 10.63 -14.23
CA GLY A 10 -8.70 9.20 -14.22
C GLY A 10 -7.62 8.33 -13.57
N THR A 11 -6.49 8.90 -13.12
CA THR A 11 -5.48 8.13 -12.38
C THR A 11 -6.05 7.64 -11.06
N ILE A 12 -5.85 6.36 -10.75
CA ILE A 12 -6.42 5.71 -9.57
C ILE A 12 -5.32 5.47 -8.53
N ILE A 13 -5.60 5.75 -7.27
CA ILE A 13 -4.76 5.35 -6.14
C ILE A 13 -5.44 4.21 -5.38
N GLN A 14 -4.65 3.21 -5.00
CA GLN A 14 -5.15 2.04 -4.30
C GLN A 14 -4.10 1.49 -3.33
N THR A 15 -4.54 0.72 -2.33
CA THR A 15 -3.64 -0.08 -1.50
C THR A 15 -3.53 -1.50 -2.06
N ALA A 16 -2.31 -2.04 -2.11
CA ALA A 16 -2.03 -3.36 -2.66
C ALA A 16 -1.01 -4.12 -1.81
N SER A 17 -1.16 -5.44 -1.76
CA SER A 17 -0.17 -6.37 -1.20
C SER A 17 0.77 -6.86 -2.30
N TYR A 18 2.06 -6.99 -1.98
CA TYR A 18 3.07 -7.55 -2.88
C TYR A 18 3.63 -8.84 -2.30
N SER A 19 4.05 -9.77 -3.16
CA SER A 19 4.63 -11.05 -2.71
C SER A 19 5.96 -10.89 -1.96
N ASP A 20 6.63 -9.75 -2.13
CA ASP A 20 7.89 -9.41 -1.49
C ASP A 20 7.72 -8.63 -0.16
N SER A 21 6.48 -8.43 0.28
CA SER A 21 6.17 -7.56 1.42
C SER A 21 5.05 -8.13 2.26
N SER A 22 5.17 -7.97 3.58
CA SER A 22 4.11 -8.36 4.52
C SER A 22 3.14 -7.22 4.86
N THR A 23 3.22 -6.08 4.16
CA THR A 23 2.36 -4.91 4.40
C THR A 23 1.66 -4.46 3.12
N PHE A 24 0.58 -3.70 3.28
CA PHE A 24 -0.05 -2.99 2.18
C PHE A 24 0.70 -1.71 1.86
N THR A 25 0.89 -1.46 0.57
CA THR A 25 1.53 -0.26 0.05
C THR A 25 0.58 0.51 -0.86
N VAL A 26 0.86 1.79 -1.04
CA VAL A 26 0.17 2.62 -2.03
C VAL A 26 0.65 2.28 -3.44
N VAL A 27 -0.30 2.13 -4.36
CA VAL A 27 -0.06 2.00 -5.80
C VAL A 27 -0.84 3.05 -6.56
N VAL A 28 -0.23 3.57 -7.62
CA VAL A 28 -0.87 4.46 -8.59
C VAL A 28 -1.10 3.68 -9.87
N LEU A 29 -2.37 3.50 -10.25
CA LEU A 29 -2.80 2.80 -11.44
C LEU A 29 -3.16 3.80 -12.54
N ASN A 30 -2.54 3.64 -13.71
CA ASN A 30 -2.96 4.32 -14.92
C ASN A 30 -3.92 3.41 -15.71
N PRO A 31 -5.23 3.71 -15.76
CA PRO A 31 -6.21 2.84 -16.40
C PRO A 31 -6.05 2.74 -17.92
N ALA A 32 -5.49 3.76 -18.57
CA ALA A 32 -5.28 3.75 -20.03
C ALA A 32 -4.23 2.72 -20.46
N THR A 33 -3.28 2.40 -19.57
CA THR A 33 -2.19 1.44 -19.87
C THR A 33 -2.27 0.15 -19.06
N GLY A 34 -3.14 0.10 -18.04
CA GLY A 34 -3.18 -0.99 -17.07
C GLY A 34 -1.95 -1.09 -16.16
N LYS A 35 -1.01 -0.13 -16.24
CA LYS A 35 0.22 -0.16 -15.44
C LYS A 35 -0.01 0.37 -14.04
N ALA A 36 0.48 -0.35 -13.04
CA ALA A 36 0.51 0.06 -11.65
C ALA A 36 1.94 0.40 -11.22
N GLN A 37 2.11 1.56 -10.60
CA GLN A 37 3.36 1.99 -9.99
C GLN A 37 3.25 1.93 -8.47
N ARG A 38 4.11 1.11 -7.85
CA ARG A 38 4.28 1.09 -6.40
C ARG A 38 4.94 2.38 -5.93
N ILE A 39 4.36 3.05 -4.94
CA ILE A 39 5.03 4.14 -4.22
C ILE A 39 5.94 3.52 -3.17
N THR A 40 7.22 3.91 -3.18
CA THR A 40 8.20 3.48 -2.19
C THR A 40 8.42 4.57 -1.16
N TRP A 41 8.48 4.17 0.10
CA TRP A 41 8.72 5.05 1.23
C TRP A 41 10.11 4.76 1.82
N PRO A 42 10.78 5.74 2.44
CA PRO A 42 12.05 5.50 3.14
C PRO A 42 11.89 4.68 4.42
N PHE A 43 10.66 4.39 4.85
CA PHE A 43 10.33 3.61 6.05
C PHE A 43 9.42 2.44 5.70
N PHE A 44 9.45 1.40 6.53
CA PHE A 44 8.54 0.27 6.43
C PHE A 44 7.19 0.63 7.07
N LEU A 45 6.19 0.83 6.21
CA LEU A 45 4.86 1.29 6.58
C LEU A 45 3.81 0.27 6.11
N ASP A 46 2.77 0.09 6.91
CA ASP A 46 1.52 -0.55 6.48
C ASP A 46 0.47 0.53 6.21
N THR A 47 -0.11 0.51 5.01
CA THR A 47 -1.04 1.56 4.58
C THR A 47 -2.48 1.08 4.62
N ASP A 48 -3.28 1.71 5.46
CA ASP A 48 -4.72 1.43 5.53
C ASP A 48 -5.50 2.20 4.46
N PHE A 49 -5.20 3.49 4.31
CA PHE A 49 -5.94 4.39 3.42
C PHE A 49 -5.00 5.31 2.65
N ALA A 50 -5.31 5.55 1.38
CA ALA A 50 -4.66 6.58 0.57
C ALA A 50 -5.68 7.25 -0.34
N GLY A 51 -5.46 8.52 -0.66
CA GLY A 51 -6.36 9.31 -1.50
C GLY A 51 -5.67 10.54 -2.07
N TRP A 52 -6.31 11.14 -3.07
CA TRP A 52 -5.83 12.36 -3.71
C TRP A 52 -6.34 13.62 -3.00
N THR A 53 -5.48 14.60 -2.80
CA THR A 53 -5.91 15.97 -2.50
C THR A 53 -6.46 16.63 -3.78
N ALA A 54 -7.21 17.73 -3.62
CA ALA A 54 -7.66 18.54 -4.75
C ALA A 54 -6.49 19.10 -5.60
N SER A 55 -5.32 19.32 -4.99
CA SER A 55 -4.08 19.74 -5.66
C SER A 55 -3.34 18.60 -6.39
N GLY A 56 -3.86 17.37 -6.33
CA GLY A 56 -3.25 16.21 -6.98
C GLY A 56 -2.08 15.58 -6.22
N GLN A 57 -1.94 15.88 -4.93
CA GLN A 57 -0.97 15.22 -4.04
C GLN A 57 -1.60 13.97 -3.42
N ILE A 58 -0.76 13.03 -2.98
CA ILE A 58 -1.20 11.84 -2.26
C ILE A 58 -1.15 12.10 -0.76
N VAL A 59 -2.23 11.78 -0.05
CA VAL A 59 -2.25 11.66 1.40
C VAL A 59 -2.55 10.22 1.76
N ALA A 60 -1.76 9.66 2.68
CA ALA A 60 -1.92 8.29 3.15
C ALA A 60 -1.94 8.25 4.68
N PHE A 61 -2.86 7.45 5.23
CA PHE A 61 -2.86 7.07 6.63
C PHE A 61 -2.14 5.73 6.77
N THR A 62 -1.03 5.74 7.49
CA THR A 62 -0.12 4.60 7.57
C THR A 62 0.34 4.35 9.00
N GLY A 63 0.51 3.08 9.34
CA GLY A 63 1.16 2.64 10.56
C GLY A 63 2.62 2.33 10.30
N LYS A 64 3.54 2.91 11.09
CA LYS A 64 4.94 2.48 11.04
C LYS A 64 5.07 1.08 11.63
N MET A 65 5.58 0.16 10.84
CA MET A 65 5.74 -1.23 11.26
C MET A 65 7.16 -1.44 11.79
N ASN A 66 7.27 -1.54 13.11
CA ASN A 66 8.47 -2.04 13.80
C ASN A 66 8.25 -3.50 14.24
N ALA A 67 7.73 -4.34 13.35
CA ALA A 67 7.39 -5.72 13.67
C ALA A 67 8.50 -6.68 13.23
N THR A 68 8.75 -7.70 14.06
CA THR A 68 9.59 -8.84 13.70
C THR A 68 8.70 -10.05 13.43
N ILE A 69 8.80 -10.63 12.23
CA ILE A 69 8.09 -11.87 11.89
C ILE A 69 8.91 -13.04 12.43
N TRP A 70 8.30 -13.81 13.33
CA TRP A 70 8.91 -15.03 13.87
C TRP A 70 8.34 -16.27 13.18
N ARG A 71 9.23 -17.15 12.69
CA ARG A 71 8.83 -18.48 12.23
C ARG A 71 8.92 -19.47 13.37
N LEU A 72 7.79 -19.78 13.99
CA LEU A 72 7.71 -20.82 15.01
C LEU A 72 7.75 -22.20 14.35
N ARG A 73 8.56 -23.12 14.88
CA ARG A 73 8.54 -24.54 14.49
C ARG A 73 7.73 -25.31 15.53
N PRO A 74 6.74 -26.13 15.11
CA PRO A 74 6.02 -26.96 16.06
C PRO A 74 6.99 -27.97 16.70
N VAL A 75 6.92 -28.11 18.02
CA VAL A 75 7.62 -29.17 18.73
C VAL A 75 6.72 -30.41 18.69
N ILE A 76 7.16 -31.46 18.00
CA ILE A 76 6.47 -32.76 18.04
C ILE A 76 6.81 -33.36 19.41
N LYS A 77 5.80 -33.52 20.28
CA LYS A 77 5.96 -34.33 21.50
C LYS A 77 5.98 -35.80 21.08
N GLN A 78 7.05 -36.51 21.42
CA GLN A 78 7.13 -37.96 21.37
C GLN A 78 6.28 -38.58 22.48
#